data_AF-A0A6N6QBK6-F1
#
_entry.id   AF-A0A6N6QBK6-F1
#
_cell.length_a   1.000
_cell.length_b   1.000
_cell.length_c   1.000
_cell.angle_alpha   90.00
_cell.angle_beta   90.00
_cell.angle_gamma   90.00
#
_symmetry.space_group_name_H-M   'P 1'
#
loop_
_entity.id
_entity.type
_entity.pdbx_description
1 polymer ?
#
loop_
_entity_poly.entity_id
_entity_poly.type
_entity_poly.pdbx_seq_one_letter_code
_entity_poly.pdbx_strand_id
1 'polypeptide(L)'
;MRVLADIVTSIAPGSVAQGNFESIDRTVFGLNPTLVAGIPTTEQGPPTSGAWTLADRWVDALGGEWACTLTGTPGTWLQIRPAVVTADPAGTIADGYVITRADLAWTSKRWDLGGTTWVEVVGSVMAAVADATGGSTVDAEARTAINSLLAALRTKGLLAP
;
A
#
# COMPACT_ATOMS: atom_id res chain seq x y z
N MET A 1 -8.23 -25.44 -8.09
CA MET A 1 -6.82 -25.40 -7.68
C MET A 1 -5.99 -25.80 -8.90
N ARG A 2 -5.31 -24.86 -9.56
CA ARG A 2 -4.46 -25.18 -10.73
C ARG A 2 -3.28 -26.02 -10.23
N VAL A 3 -2.98 -27.12 -10.92
CA VAL A 3 -2.10 -28.19 -10.41
C VAL A 3 -0.69 -27.96 -10.96
N LEU A 4 0.36 -28.39 -10.25
CA LEU A 4 1.75 -28.36 -10.73
C LEU A 4 1.93 -28.95 -12.14
N ALA A 5 1.06 -29.88 -12.54
CA ALA A 5 1.00 -30.45 -13.89
C ALA A 5 0.80 -29.41 -15.00
N ASP A 6 0.11 -28.30 -14.72
CA ASP A 6 -0.13 -27.21 -15.68
C ASP A 6 1.17 -26.42 -15.97
N ILE A 7 2.11 -26.38 -15.02
CA ILE A 7 3.41 -25.72 -15.19
C ILE A 7 4.31 -26.57 -16.11
N VAL A 8 4.41 -27.87 -15.81
CA VAL A 8 5.35 -28.80 -16.46
C VAL A 8 5.02 -29.04 -17.93
N THR A 9 3.75 -28.86 -18.32
CA THR A 9 3.26 -29.10 -19.70
C THR A 9 3.08 -27.82 -20.52
N SER A 10 3.26 -26.64 -19.91
CA SER A 10 3.06 -25.38 -20.62
C SER A 10 4.27 -24.98 -21.46
N ILE A 11 4.00 -24.29 -22.57
CA ILE A 11 5.03 -23.64 -23.40
C ILE A 11 5.66 -22.40 -22.72
N ALA A 12 5.04 -21.91 -21.64
CA ALA A 12 5.45 -20.71 -20.91
C ALA A 12 5.36 -20.94 -19.38
N PRO A 13 6.17 -21.85 -18.82
CA PRO A 13 6.07 -22.29 -17.43
C PRO A 13 6.23 -21.13 -16.43
N GLY A 14 7.02 -20.11 -16.75
CA GLY A 14 7.16 -18.90 -15.94
C GLY A 14 5.86 -18.10 -15.79
N SER A 15 5.09 -17.95 -16.88
CA SER A 15 3.81 -17.23 -16.85
C SER A 15 2.73 -18.01 -16.10
N VAL A 16 2.71 -19.34 -16.26
CA VAL A 16 1.79 -20.21 -15.51
C VAL A 16 2.13 -20.22 -14.02
N ALA A 17 3.41 -20.31 -13.67
CA ALA A 17 3.86 -20.22 -12.29
C ALA A 17 3.49 -18.86 -11.68
N GLN A 18 3.73 -17.75 -12.38
CA GLN A 18 3.35 -16.41 -11.93
C GLN A 18 1.84 -16.31 -11.66
N GLY A 19 0.99 -16.72 -12.61
CA GLY A 19 -0.46 -16.69 -12.41
C GLY A 19 -0.93 -17.59 -11.26
N ASN A 20 -0.25 -18.71 -11.01
CA ASN A 20 -0.54 -19.57 -9.87
C ASN A 20 -0.18 -18.89 -8.54
N PHE A 21 0.97 -18.19 -8.47
CA PHE A 21 1.35 -17.44 -7.29
C PHE A 21 0.39 -16.27 -7.01
N GLU A 22 -0.04 -15.52 -8.04
CA GLU A 22 -1.03 -14.44 -7.89
C GLU A 22 -2.40 -14.96 -7.42
N SER A 23 -2.82 -16.15 -7.89
CA SER A 23 -4.06 -16.79 -7.45
C SER A 23 -3.96 -17.31 -6.02
N ILE A 24 -2.85 -17.94 -5.64
CA ILE A 24 -2.59 -18.35 -4.26
C ILE A 24 -2.59 -17.13 -3.35
N ASP A 25 -1.92 -16.05 -3.75
CA ASP A 25 -1.82 -14.84 -2.95
C ASP A 25 -3.20 -14.25 -2.59
N ARG A 26 -4.08 -14.07 -3.57
CA ARG A 26 -5.43 -13.54 -3.32
C ARG A 26 -6.32 -14.48 -2.52
N THR A 27 -6.30 -15.77 -2.83
CA THR A 27 -7.27 -16.73 -2.27
C THR A 27 -6.84 -17.27 -0.91
N VAL A 28 -5.54 -17.48 -0.71
CA VAL A 28 -4.98 -18.06 0.52
C VAL A 28 -4.75 -16.98 1.57
N PHE A 29 -4.32 -15.76 1.18
CA PHE A 29 -4.15 -14.67 2.15
C PHE A 29 -5.41 -13.83 2.35
N GLY A 30 -6.54 -14.20 1.75
CA GLY A 30 -7.83 -13.55 1.99
C GLY A 30 -7.91 -12.13 1.43
N LEU A 31 -7.22 -11.85 0.32
CA LEU A 31 -7.16 -10.51 -0.30
C LEU A 31 -8.24 -10.31 -1.37
N ASN A 32 -9.18 -11.25 -1.45
CA ASN A 32 -10.35 -11.10 -2.28
C ASN A 32 -11.26 -10.03 -1.67
N PRO A 33 -11.89 -9.17 -2.49
CA PRO A 33 -12.85 -8.20 -1.99
C PRO A 33 -13.93 -8.89 -1.16
N THR A 34 -14.31 -8.27 -0.05
CA THR A 34 -15.35 -8.80 0.83
C THR A 34 -16.66 -8.95 0.06
N LEU A 35 -17.34 -10.08 0.26
CA LEU A 35 -18.61 -10.35 -0.42
C LEU A 35 -19.76 -9.65 0.32
N VAL A 36 -20.53 -8.86 -0.41
CA VAL A 36 -21.81 -8.28 0.04
C VAL A 36 -22.92 -9.01 -0.70
N ALA A 37 -23.80 -9.69 0.03
CA ALA A 37 -24.84 -10.54 -0.54
C ALA A 37 -24.31 -11.57 -1.57
N GLY A 38 -23.11 -12.10 -1.33
CA GLY A 38 -22.46 -13.09 -2.19
C GLY A 38 -21.73 -12.52 -3.42
N ILE A 39 -21.69 -11.20 -3.59
CA ILE A 39 -21.02 -10.52 -4.70
C ILE A 39 -19.82 -9.73 -4.16
N PRO A 40 -18.63 -9.76 -4.80
CA PRO A 40 -17.50 -8.93 -4.41
C PRO A 40 -17.88 -7.46 -4.33
N THR A 41 -17.49 -6.78 -3.25
CA THR A 41 -17.72 -5.35 -3.10
C THR A 41 -17.07 -4.56 -4.23
N THR A 42 -17.71 -3.45 -4.59
CA THR A 42 -17.18 -2.45 -5.52
C THR A 42 -16.70 -1.18 -4.80
N GLU A 43 -16.81 -1.13 -3.47
CA GLU A 43 -16.37 0.01 -2.66
C GLU A 43 -14.83 0.10 -2.66
N GLN A 44 -14.29 1.31 -2.89
CA GLN A 44 -12.85 1.60 -2.78
C GLN A 44 -12.60 2.31 -1.44
N GLY A 45 -12.63 1.53 -0.37
CA GLY A 45 -12.66 2.05 0.98
C GLY A 45 -13.25 1.09 1.99
N PRO A 46 -13.47 1.56 3.24
CA PRO A 46 -14.20 0.80 4.24
C PRO A 46 -15.68 0.68 3.86
N PRO A 47 -16.43 -0.24 4.46
CA PRO A 47 -17.84 -0.42 4.16
C PRO A 47 -18.65 0.80 4.57
N THR A 48 -19.54 1.25 3.69
CA THR A 48 -20.40 2.42 3.95
C THR A 48 -21.73 2.07 4.64
N SER A 49 -22.01 0.79 4.81
CA SER A 49 -23.25 0.27 5.40
C SER A 49 -23.02 -1.00 6.21
N GLY A 50 -24.04 -1.46 6.93
CA GLY A 50 -23.98 -2.65 7.79
C GLY A 50 -23.55 -2.34 9.22
N ALA A 51 -23.86 -3.27 10.13
CA ALA A 51 -23.45 -3.21 11.53
C ALA A 51 -22.15 -3.99 11.72
N TRP A 52 -21.15 -3.34 12.32
CA TRP A 52 -19.79 -3.87 12.45
C TRP A 52 -19.31 -3.73 13.88
N THR A 53 -18.52 -4.69 14.32
CA THR A 53 -17.89 -4.74 15.64
C THR A 53 -16.40 -4.43 15.56
N LEU A 54 -15.81 -4.05 16.70
CA LEU A 54 -14.38 -3.77 16.80
C LEU A 54 -13.55 -4.95 16.27
N ALA A 55 -12.52 -4.63 15.48
CA ALA A 55 -11.60 -5.54 14.82
C ALA A 55 -12.18 -6.38 13.67
N ASP A 56 -13.44 -6.16 13.28
CA ASP A 56 -13.94 -6.70 12.02
C ASP A 56 -13.06 -6.28 10.85
N ARG A 57 -12.89 -7.18 9.88
CA ARG A 57 -12.02 -6.99 8.72
C ARG A 57 -12.84 -6.79 7.46
N TRP A 58 -12.32 -5.94 6.61
CA TRP A 58 -12.91 -5.65 5.31
C TRP A 58 -11.80 -5.51 4.26
N VAL A 59 -12.01 -6.14 3.11
CA VAL A 59 -11.15 -6.00 1.94
C VAL A 59 -11.96 -5.31 0.86
N ASP A 60 -11.46 -4.17 0.42
CA ASP A 60 -12.14 -3.35 -0.58
C ASP A 60 -11.98 -3.91 -2.00
N ALA A 61 -12.60 -3.25 -2.98
CA ALA A 61 -12.62 -3.68 -4.38
C ALA A 61 -11.23 -3.75 -5.03
N LEU A 62 -10.24 -3.03 -4.48
CA LEU A 62 -8.87 -2.97 -4.98
C LEU A 62 -7.92 -3.89 -4.19
N GLY A 63 -8.41 -4.55 -3.13
CA GLY A 63 -7.61 -5.41 -2.25
C GLY A 63 -6.94 -4.66 -1.08
N GLY A 64 -7.31 -3.40 -0.84
CA GLY A 64 -6.94 -2.65 0.34
C GLY A 64 -7.65 -3.21 1.56
N GLU A 65 -6.94 -3.34 2.67
CA GLU A 65 -7.47 -3.99 3.88
C GLU A 65 -7.72 -2.97 4.99
N TRP A 66 -8.86 -3.15 5.63
CA TRP A 66 -9.41 -2.26 6.64
C TRP A 66 -9.77 -3.05 7.89
N ALA A 67 -9.55 -2.42 9.05
CA ALA A 67 -10.01 -2.93 10.34
C ALA A 67 -10.93 -1.92 11.01
N CYS A 68 -12.05 -2.40 11.54
CA CYS A 68 -12.97 -1.60 12.32
C CYS A 68 -12.32 -1.24 13.66
N THR A 69 -12.22 0.04 13.98
CA THR A 69 -11.63 0.58 15.21
C THR A 69 -12.68 1.04 16.21
N LEU A 70 -13.94 1.18 15.78
CA LEU A 70 -15.07 1.49 16.65
C LEU A 70 -16.36 0.86 16.08
N THR A 71 -17.05 0.08 16.90
CA THR A 71 -18.35 -0.54 16.58
C THR A 71 -19.37 0.50 16.10
N GLY A 72 -20.18 0.20 15.08
CA GLY A 72 -21.19 1.14 14.56
C GLY A 72 -21.97 0.67 13.34
N THR A 73 -22.75 1.59 12.75
CA THR A 73 -23.51 1.40 11.50
C THR A 73 -23.39 2.63 10.58
N PRO A 74 -22.34 2.71 9.73
CA PRO A 74 -21.16 1.84 9.71
C PRO A 74 -20.23 2.10 10.90
N GLY A 75 -19.30 1.17 11.17
CA GLY A 75 -18.22 1.38 12.15
C GLY A 75 -17.24 2.49 11.74
N THR A 76 -16.28 2.79 12.61
CA THR A 76 -15.09 3.59 12.22
C THR A 76 -13.98 2.66 11.76
N TRP A 77 -13.25 3.02 10.71
CA TRP A 77 -12.30 2.13 10.06
C TRP A 77 -10.93 2.77 9.89
N LEU A 78 -9.91 1.93 10.00
CA LEU A 78 -8.53 2.26 9.67
C LEU A 78 -8.05 1.35 8.56
N GLN A 79 -7.43 1.93 7.54
CA GLN A 79 -6.70 1.14 6.56
C GLN A 79 -5.43 0.61 7.20
N ILE A 80 -5.29 -0.69 7.19
CA ILE A 80 -4.16 -1.41 7.78
C ILE A 80 -3.23 -1.97 6.71
N ARG A 81 -3.71 -2.05 5.46
CA ARG A 81 -2.88 -2.42 4.32
C ARG A 81 -3.30 -1.66 3.05
N PRO A 82 -2.35 -1.00 2.37
CA PRO A 82 -2.61 -0.37 1.09
C PRO A 82 -2.96 -1.40 0.01
N ALA A 83 -3.82 -1.02 -0.93
CA ALA A 83 -4.01 -1.78 -2.16
C ALA A 83 -2.79 -1.64 -3.06
N VAL A 84 -2.40 -2.72 -3.75
CA VAL A 84 -1.32 -2.67 -4.76
C VAL A 84 -1.97 -2.57 -6.14
N VAL A 85 -1.69 -1.49 -6.85
CA VAL A 85 -2.30 -1.17 -8.15
C VAL A 85 -1.24 -0.74 -9.16
N THR A 86 -1.59 -0.75 -10.44
CA THR A 86 -0.71 -0.34 -11.55
C THR A 86 -1.16 0.95 -12.23
N ALA A 87 -2.24 1.57 -11.73
CA ALA A 87 -2.74 2.86 -12.17
C ALA A 87 -3.42 3.54 -10.98
N ASP A 88 -3.52 4.87 -11.02
CA ASP A 88 -4.33 5.60 -10.05
C ASP A 88 -5.80 5.20 -10.22
N PRO A 89 -6.45 4.66 -9.18
CA PRO A 89 -7.87 4.36 -9.23
C PRO A 89 -8.70 5.62 -9.45
N ALA A 90 -9.85 5.44 -10.10
CA ALA A 90 -10.86 6.47 -10.31
C ALA A 90 -12.18 6.06 -9.64
N GLY A 91 -13.06 7.04 -9.43
CA GLY A 91 -14.38 6.84 -8.81
C GLY A 91 -14.45 7.39 -7.40
N THR A 92 -15.40 6.87 -6.61
CA THR A 92 -15.56 7.26 -5.21
C THR A 92 -14.51 6.54 -4.37
N ILE A 93 -13.52 7.30 -3.90
CA ILE A 93 -12.41 6.82 -3.08
C ILE A 93 -12.55 7.41 -1.68
N ALA A 94 -12.34 6.59 -0.65
CA ALA A 94 -12.34 7.07 0.73
C ALA A 94 -11.22 8.09 0.99
N ASP A 95 -11.53 9.15 1.74
CA ASP A 95 -10.53 10.13 2.16
C ASP A 95 -9.36 9.47 2.90
N GLY A 96 -8.14 9.88 2.57
CA GLY A 96 -6.93 9.34 3.18
C GLY A 96 -6.57 7.90 2.76
N TYR A 97 -7.29 7.31 1.79
CA TYR A 97 -6.98 5.99 1.27
C TYR A 97 -5.58 5.95 0.66
N VAL A 98 -4.80 4.93 1.02
CA VAL A 98 -3.42 4.72 0.57
C VAL A 98 -3.36 3.55 -0.40
N ILE A 99 -2.61 3.74 -1.47
CA ILE A 99 -2.27 2.72 -2.47
C ILE A 99 -0.75 2.64 -2.64
N THR A 100 -0.30 1.50 -3.14
CA THR A 100 1.05 1.28 -3.63
C THR A 100 1.01 1.08 -5.14
N ARG A 101 1.72 1.94 -5.89
CA ARG A 101 1.86 1.91 -7.35
C ARG A 101 3.04 1.02 -7.74
N ALA A 102 2.74 -0.24 -8.10
CA ALA A 102 3.76 -1.22 -8.49
C ALA A 102 4.48 -0.85 -9.80
N ASP A 103 3.82 -0.09 -10.67
CA ASP A 103 4.37 0.41 -11.94
C ASP A 103 5.31 1.62 -11.76
N LEU A 104 5.27 2.28 -10.61
CA LEU A 104 6.10 3.44 -10.28
C LEU A 104 7.09 3.09 -9.16
N ALA A 105 7.83 1.99 -9.32
CA ALA A 105 8.84 1.54 -8.36
C ALA A 105 8.32 1.43 -6.91
N TRP A 106 7.09 0.92 -6.74
CA TRP A 106 6.42 0.75 -5.45
C TRP A 106 6.14 2.07 -4.71
N THR A 107 5.95 3.17 -5.45
CA THR A 107 5.56 4.47 -4.91
C THR A 107 4.25 4.38 -4.13
N SER A 108 4.22 4.94 -2.93
CA SER A 108 3.00 5.05 -2.12
C SER A 108 2.31 6.38 -2.39
N LYS A 109 1.01 6.31 -2.69
CA LYS A 109 0.15 7.49 -2.91
C LYS A 109 -1.02 7.46 -1.95
N ARG A 110 -1.51 8.64 -1.58
CA ARG A 110 -2.67 8.82 -0.71
C ARG A 110 -3.69 9.73 -1.39
N TRP A 111 -4.95 9.37 -1.29
CA TRP A 111 -6.06 10.22 -1.70
C TRP A 111 -6.18 11.40 -0.74
N ASP A 112 -6.17 12.62 -1.25
CA ASP A 112 -6.21 13.85 -0.44
C ASP A 112 -7.47 13.91 0.44
N LEU A 113 -7.37 14.54 1.60
CA LEU A 113 -8.49 14.79 2.50
C LEU A 113 -9.40 15.84 1.85
N GLY A 114 -10.60 15.42 1.43
CA GLY A 114 -11.49 16.23 0.58
C GLY A 114 -11.60 15.70 -0.85
N GLY A 115 -10.86 14.63 -1.17
CA GLY A 115 -11.19 13.68 -2.20
C GLY A 115 -11.07 14.16 -3.65
N THR A 116 -10.05 14.94 -3.97
CA THR A 116 -9.87 15.52 -5.31
C THR A 116 -8.66 15.02 -6.08
N THR A 117 -7.62 14.50 -5.42
CA THR A 117 -6.38 14.11 -6.09
C THR A 117 -5.58 13.06 -5.32
N TRP A 118 -4.74 12.33 -6.05
CA TRP A 118 -3.72 11.45 -5.50
C TRP A 118 -2.43 12.22 -5.22
N VAL A 119 -2.00 12.25 -3.97
CA VAL A 119 -0.75 12.85 -3.53
C VAL A 119 0.28 11.76 -3.30
N GLU A 120 1.50 11.93 -3.83
CA GLU A 120 2.62 11.04 -3.53
C GLU A 120 3.10 11.25 -2.10
N VAL A 121 3.26 10.15 -1.36
CA VAL A 121 3.72 10.18 0.04
C VAL A 121 5.13 9.63 0.18
N VAL A 122 5.47 8.57 -0.58
CA VAL A 122 6.80 7.98 -0.62
C VAL A 122 7.08 7.53 -2.05
N GLY A 123 8.09 8.12 -2.69
CA GLY A 123 8.54 7.75 -4.03
C GLY A 123 9.68 6.74 -4.04
N SER A 124 10.32 6.60 -5.20
CA SER A 124 11.53 5.79 -5.35
C SER A 124 12.70 6.33 -4.52
N VAL A 125 13.62 5.44 -4.13
CA VAL A 125 14.89 5.82 -3.48
C VAL A 125 15.60 6.89 -4.30
N MET A 126 15.93 8.02 -3.67
CA MET A 126 16.66 9.10 -4.33
C MET A 126 18.17 8.87 -4.29
N ALA A 127 18.92 9.59 -5.12
CA ALA A 127 20.38 9.54 -5.11
C ALA A 127 20.96 9.96 -3.76
N ALA A 128 22.17 9.47 -3.45
CA ALA A 128 22.86 9.78 -2.21
C ALA A 128 23.12 11.30 -2.11
N VAL A 129 22.77 11.89 -0.97
CA VAL A 129 23.13 13.25 -0.61
C VAL A 129 24.41 13.20 0.20
N ALA A 130 25.43 13.98 -0.17
CA ALA A 130 26.69 14.00 0.56
C ALA A 130 26.52 14.57 1.97
N ASP A 131 27.34 14.09 2.92
CA ASP A 131 27.34 14.62 4.28
C ASP A 131 27.77 16.09 4.30
N ALA A 132 27.15 16.87 5.18
CA ALA A 132 27.51 18.27 5.38
C ALA A 132 28.93 18.38 5.95
N THR A 133 29.75 19.26 5.36
CA THR A 133 31.16 19.52 5.74
C THR A 133 31.43 21.03 5.83
N GLY A 134 32.59 21.47 6.35
CA GLY A 134 32.99 22.89 6.46
C GLY A 134 32.64 23.56 7.81
N GLY A 135 32.67 24.90 7.91
CA GLY A 135 32.15 25.67 9.06
C GLY A 135 33.05 25.75 10.32
N SER A 136 32.70 26.69 11.20
CA SER A 136 33.36 26.93 12.49
C SER A 136 32.74 26.06 13.60
N THR A 137 33.24 26.17 14.83
CA THR A 137 32.73 25.39 15.98
C THR A 137 31.25 25.60 16.25
N VAL A 138 30.71 26.80 16.02
CA VAL A 138 29.27 27.12 16.16
C VAL A 138 28.39 26.32 15.18
N ASP A 139 28.97 25.82 14.09
CA ASP A 139 28.27 25.03 13.07
C ASP A 139 28.39 23.52 13.30
N ALA A 140 29.11 23.08 14.34
CA ALA A 140 29.40 21.67 14.59
C ALA A 140 28.15 20.87 15.00
N GLU A 141 27.32 21.43 15.88
CA GLU A 141 26.08 20.79 16.34
C GLU A 141 25.06 20.69 15.20
N ALA A 142 24.90 21.75 14.42
CA ALA A 142 23.98 21.76 13.27
C ALA A 142 24.36 20.70 12.23
N ARG A 143 25.65 20.58 11.91
CA ARG A 143 26.16 19.55 10.98
C ARG A 143 25.94 18.15 11.51
N THR A 144 26.17 17.94 12.81
CA THR A 144 25.94 16.65 13.47
C THR A 144 24.46 16.27 13.36
N ALA A 145 23.55 17.22 13.59
CA ALA A 145 22.11 17.00 13.43
C ALA A 145 21.74 16.68 11.97
N ILE A 146 22.24 17.45 11.00
CA ILE A 146 21.99 17.22 9.56
C ILE A 146 22.48 15.82 9.14
N ASN A 147 23.71 15.46 9.49
CA ASN A 147 24.27 14.17 9.12
C ASN A 147 23.55 13.00 9.82
N SER A 148 23.02 13.23 11.02
CA SER A 148 22.15 12.26 11.71
C SER A 148 20.83 12.05 10.97
N LEU A 149 20.22 13.12 10.44
CA LEU A 149 19.01 13.04 9.61
C LEU A 149 19.30 12.33 8.29
N LEU A 150 20.39 12.65 7.59
CA LEU A 150 20.79 11.97 6.35
C LEU A 150 21.02 10.47 6.59
N ALA A 151 21.72 10.11 7.67
CA ALA A 151 21.91 8.72 8.05
C ALA A 151 20.57 7.99 8.32
N ALA A 152 19.61 8.66 8.98
CA ALA A 152 18.28 8.11 9.18
C ALA A 152 17.53 7.90 7.86
N LEU A 153 17.60 8.85 6.92
CA LEU A 153 16.96 8.73 5.60
C LEU A 153 17.54 7.58 4.78
N ARG A 154 18.87 7.38 4.79
CA ARG A 154 19.55 6.23 4.17
C ARG A 154 19.11 4.91 4.81
N THR A 155 19.05 4.86 6.15
CA THR A 155 18.61 3.69 6.91
C THR A 155 17.16 3.31 6.59
N LYS A 156 16.29 4.30 6.32
CA LYS A 156 14.91 4.09 5.90
C LYS A 156 14.75 3.84 4.40
N GLY A 157 15.83 3.84 3.63
CA GLY A 157 15.82 3.60 2.19
C GLY A 157 15.20 4.75 1.38
N LEU A 158 15.09 5.96 1.94
CA LEU A 158 14.60 7.13 1.21
C LEU A 158 15.71 7.77 0.36
N LEU A 159 16.96 7.63 0.81
CA LEU A 159 18.18 7.99 0.06
C LEU A 159 19.02 6.74 -0.17
N ALA A 160 19.75 6.70 -1.28
CA ALA A 160 20.79 5.71 -1.51
C ALA A 160 21.88 5.81 -0.42
N PRO A 161 22.50 4.68 -0.05
CA PRO A 161 23.51 4.63 1.01
C PRO A 161 24.73 5.53 0.73
#